data_AF-A0A7S2TMG9-F1
#
_entry.id   AF-A0A7S2TMG9-F1
#
_cell.length_a   1.000
_cell.length_b   1.000
_cell.length_c   1.000
_cell.angle_alpha   90.00
_cell.angle_beta   90.00
_cell.angle_gamma   90.00
#
_symmetry.space_group_name_H-M   'P 1'
#
loop_
_entity.id
_entity.type
_entity.pdbx_description
1 polymer ?
#
loop_
_entity_poly.entity_id
_entity_poly.type
_entity_poly.pdbx_seq_one_letter_code
_entity_poly.pdbx_strand_id
1 'polypeptide(L)'
;AVSALKLPMMLVGIQCGVTLGILIPAYKTIKLGSWSDKLRWFPVSVLFVGMLATSMIAYQFCTLGTVVVIRMVSPLLGLLVEASFNRAKFIASPHTFGSLGVIMTGVVLYAVFQKGIGAEVLGIVFMLANMFIATGERLAQRYLMAENPVDISDTGLMLYNNAVCMAFMPLLMMGFNEWGSLSNFNSVTPAGWGFIVWSCLCGACISYTAFRAQRRISATSFLVVVNMNKFVVVAYGIVFLGESYQPLAGVGTALALLGGAYYSWDRSNLKNRNKPPVIAEAEATEENEPFISKDPVAKAEPVKST
;
A
#
# COMPACT_ATOMS: atom_id res chain seq x y z
N ALA A 1 16.77 1.94 -8.37
CA ALA A 1 15.97 1.54 -9.55
C ALA A 1 15.45 2.75 -10.31
N VAL A 2 14.61 3.61 -9.71
CA VAL A 2 14.08 4.83 -10.36
C VAL A 2 15.19 5.76 -10.87
N SER A 3 16.26 5.96 -10.10
CA SER A 3 17.42 6.76 -10.54
C SER A 3 18.27 6.06 -11.61
N ALA A 4 18.19 4.74 -11.71
CA ALA A 4 18.98 3.94 -12.66
C ALA A 4 18.31 3.84 -14.03
N LEU A 5 16.98 3.69 -14.06
CA LEU A 5 16.18 3.67 -15.27
C LEU A 5 15.25 4.89 -15.27
N LYS A 6 15.61 5.90 -16.08
CA LYS A 6 14.84 7.15 -16.26
C LYS A 6 13.57 6.95 -17.11
N LEU A 7 12.86 5.86 -16.88
CA LEU A 7 11.61 5.44 -17.51
C LEU A 7 10.71 4.83 -16.42
N PRO A 8 10.09 5.67 -15.56
CA PRO A 8 9.37 5.22 -14.38
C PRO A 8 8.19 4.29 -14.68
N MET A 9 7.40 4.54 -15.74
CA MET A 9 6.28 3.66 -16.09
C MET A 9 6.80 2.34 -16.64
N MET A 10 7.84 2.37 -17.48
CA MET A 10 8.51 1.17 -17.95
C MET A 10 9.06 0.34 -16.78
N LEU A 11 9.66 0.97 -15.77
CA LEU A 11 10.15 0.27 -14.58
C LEU A 11 9.01 -0.46 -13.83
N VAL A 12 7.85 0.19 -13.67
CA VAL A 12 6.66 -0.45 -13.08
C VAL A 12 6.20 -1.62 -13.94
N GLY A 13 6.18 -1.47 -15.27
CA GLY A 13 5.91 -2.57 -16.19
C GLY A 13 6.88 -3.73 -16.02
N ILE A 14 8.19 -3.48 -15.96
CA ILE A 14 9.18 -4.54 -15.73
C ILE A 14 8.90 -5.25 -14.40
N GLN A 15 8.61 -4.52 -13.32
CA GLN A 15 8.28 -5.10 -12.02
C GLN A 15 7.01 -5.96 -12.05
N CYS A 16 5.92 -5.46 -12.67
CA CYS A 16 4.68 -6.21 -12.83
C CYS A 16 4.90 -7.46 -13.71
N GLY A 17 5.67 -7.36 -14.79
CA GLY A 17 6.00 -8.46 -15.69
C GLY A 17 6.85 -9.55 -15.03
N VAL A 18 7.88 -9.17 -14.28
CA VAL A 18 8.69 -10.13 -13.48
C VAL A 18 7.82 -10.81 -12.43
N THR A 19 6.92 -10.07 -11.78
CA THR A 19 5.97 -10.63 -10.81
C THR A 19 5.08 -11.70 -11.44
N LEU A 20 4.59 -11.47 -12.66
CA LEU A 20 3.84 -12.48 -13.42
C LEU A 20 4.71 -13.69 -13.78
N GLY A 21 5.96 -13.46 -14.18
CA GLY A 21 6.94 -14.51 -14.48
C GLY A 21 7.20 -15.44 -13.28
N ILE A 22 7.37 -14.86 -12.09
CA ILE A 22 7.55 -15.61 -10.83
C ILE A 22 6.34 -16.50 -10.50
N LEU A 23 5.13 -16.10 -10.94
CA LEU A 23 3.91 -16.86 -10.69
C LEU A 23 3.68 -18.02 -11.66
N ILE A 24 4.41 -18.09 -12.78
CA ILE A 24 4.30 -19.19 -13.78
C ILE A 24 4.44 -20.58 -13.12
N PRO A 25 5.49 -20.89 -12.35
CA PRO A 25 5.62 -22.20 -11.70
C PRO A 25 4.50 -22.48 -10.67
N ALA A 26 3.87 -21.44 -10.12
CA ALA A 26 2.78 -21.55 -9.16
C ALA A 26 1.38 -21.62 -9.82
N TYR A 27 1.27 -21.77 -11.13
CA TYR A 27 -0.02 -21.67 -11.85
C TYR A 27 -1.12 -22.58 -11.30
N LYS A 28 -0.77 -23.78 -10.81
CA LYS A 28 -1.73 -24.75 -10.25
C LYS A 28 -2.40 -24.28 -8.96
N THR A 29 -1.77 -23.38 -8.21
CA THR A 29 -2.31 -22.85 -6.95
C THR A 29 -3.12 -21.57 -7.15
N ILE A 30 -3.23 -21.08 -8.40
CA ILE A 30 -3.90 -19.82 -8.71
C ILE A 30 -5.38 -20.06 -8.98
N LYS A 31 -6.22 -19.64 -8.03
CA LYS A 31 -7.68 -19.57 -8.19
C LYS A 31 -8.09 -18.14 -8.49
N LEU A 32 -8.70 -17.91 -9.66
CA LEU A 32 -9.15 -16.58 -10.14
C LEU A 32 -10.65 -16.29 -9.94
N GLY A 33 -11.39 -17.20 -9.32
CA GLY A 33 -12.82 -17.03 -9.06
C GLY A 33 -13.67 -16.96 -10.34
N SER A 34 -14.91 -16.49 -10.17
CA SER A 34 -15.87 -16.33 -11.28
C SER A 34 -15.56 -15.09 -12.13
N TRP A 35 -16.22 -14.96 -13.29
CA TRP A 35 -16.14 -13.72 -14.08
C TRP A 35 -16.67 -12.50 -13.31
N SER A 36 -17.69 -12.70 -12.49
CA SER A 36 -18.25 -11.65 -11.62
C SER A 36 -17.22 -11.16 -10.60
N ASP A 37 -16.47 -12.06 -9.98
CA ASP A 37 -15.42 -11.69 -9.01
C ASP A 37 -14.31 -10.85 -9.66
N LYS A 38 -13.87 -11.25 -10.85
CA LYS A 38 -12.89 -10.50 -11.63
C LYS A 38 -13.38 -9.10 -11.99
N LEU A 39 -14.65 -8.97 -12.42
CA LEU A 39 -15.23 -7.69 -12.77
C LEU A 39 -15.41 -6.78 -11.55
N ARG A 40 -15.79 -7.35 -10.39
CA ARG A 40 -15.86 -6.63 -9.11
C ARG A 40 -14.49 -6.16 -8.64
N TRP A 41 -13.45 -6.94 -8.89
CA TRP A 41 -12.08 -6.59 -8.50
C TRP A 41 -11.39 -5.62 -9.46
N PHE A 42 -11.81 -5.57 -10.72
CA PHE A 42 -11.19 -4.72 -11.75
C PHE A 42 -10.99 -3.24 -11.34
N PRO A 43 -11.97 -2.55 -10.74
CA PRO A 43 -11.76 -1.19 -10.25
C PRO A 43 -10.63 -1.06 -9.22
N VAL A 44 -10.46 -2.06 -8.35
CA VAL A 44 -9.34 -2.10 -7.39
C VAL A 44 -8.01 -2.16 -8.13
N SER A 45 -7.92 -3.00 -9.16
CA SER A 45 -6.71 -3.09 -10.00
C SER A 45 -6.43 -1.79 -10.74
N VAL A 46 -7.44 -1.09 -11.26
CA VAL A 46 -7.27 0.23 -11.90
C VAL A 46 -6.76 1.27 -10.90
N LEU A 47 -7.30 1.30 -9.69
CA LEU A 47 -6.81 2.18 -8.62
C LEU A 47 -5.37 1.82 -8.22
N PHE A 48 -5.01 0.53 -8.21
CA PHE A 48 -3.64 0.07 -8.00
C PHE A 48 -2.68 0.61 -9.06
N VAL A 49 -3.06 0.56 -10.35
CA VAL A 49 -2.28 1.17 -11.44
C VAL A 49 -2.13 2.68 -11.25
N GLY A 50 -3.22 3.38 -10.97
CA GLY A 50 -3.22 4.82 -10.74
C GLY A 50 -2.33 5.23 -9.56
N MET A 51 -2.37 4.46 -8.46
CA MET A 51 -1.50 4.65 -7.30
C MET A 51 -0.03 4.46 -7.66
N LEU A 52 0.33 3.42 -8.41
CA LEU A 52 1.72 3.21 -8.83
C LEU A 52 2.21 4.33 -9.74
N ALA A 53 1.42 4.72 -10.73
CA ALA A 53 1.77 5.77 -11.69
C ALA A 53 2.00 7.12 -10.98
N THR A 54 1.02 7.55 -10.17
CA THR A 54 1.11 8.82 -9.42
C THR A 54 2.23 8.82 -8.39
N SER A 55 2.52 7.68 -7.75
CA SER A 55 3.69 7.52 -6.87
C SER A 55 5.01 7.72 -7.62
N MET A 56 5.16 7.14 -8.81
CA MET A 56 6.41 7.27 -9.58
C MET A 56 6.63 8.69 -10.08
N ILE A 57 5.58 9.41 -10.44
CA ILE A 57 5.67 10.84 -10.80
C ILE A 57 6.08 11.65 -9.57
N ALA A 58 5.46 11.41 -8.42
CA ALA A 58 5.83 12.09 -7.18
C ALA A 58 7.32 11.91 -6.82
N TYR A 59 7.87 10.70 -7.00
CA TYR A 59 9.29 10.44 -6.74
C TYR A 59 10.27 11.15 -7.69
N GLN A 60 9.80 11.74 -8.80
CA GLN A 60 10.65 12.59 -9.65
C GLN A 60 10.88 13.98 -9.04
N PHE A 61 9.95 14.42 -8.19
CA PHE A 61 9.91 15.77 -7.62
C PHE A 61 10.19 15.79 -6.12
N CYS A 62 10.02 14.64 -5.46
CA CYS A 62 10.05 14.51 -4.02
C CYS A 62 10.97 13.38 -3.55
N THR A 63 11.70 13.61 -2.46
CA THR A 63 12.50 12.58 -1.80
C THR A 63 11.60 11.52 -1.15
N LEU A 64 12.16 10.34 -0.87
CA LEU A 64 11.41 9.24 -0.25
C LEU A 64 10.87 9.67 1.13
N GLY A 65 11.69 10.32 1.95
CA GLY A 65 11.29 10.86 3.26
C GLY A 65 10.16 11.89 3.15
N THR A 66 10.26 12.83 2.20
CA THR A 66 9.23 13.85 1.98
C THR A 66 7.88 13.23 1.61
N VAL A 67 7.91 12.24 0.73
CA VAL A 67 6.72 11.50 0.33
C VAL A 67 6.09 10.78 1.52
N VAL A 68 6.87 10.15 2.39
CA VAL A 68 6.35 9.47 3.58
C VAL A 68 5.74 10.44 4.59
N VAL A 69 6.39 11.58 4.84
CA VAL A 69 5.88 12.58 5.78
C VAL A 69 4.56 13.16 5.29
N ILE A 70 4.46 13.56 4.03
CA ILE A 70 3.22 14.13 3.47
C ILE A 70 2.10 13.08 3.48
N ARG A 71 2.42 11.81 3.23
CA ARG A 71 1.46 10.70 3.35
C ARG A 71 0.88 10.50 4.75
N MET A 72 1.47 11.10 5.79
CA MET A 72 0.88 11.07 7.14
C MET A 72 -0.48 11.74 7.22
N VAL A 73 -0.83 12.61 6.27
CA VAL A 73 -2.16 13.25 6.19
C VAL A 73 -3.25 12.27 5.72
N SER A 74 -2.91 11.05 5.26
CA SER A 74 -3.90 10.08 4.75
C SER A 74 -5.07 9.77 5.70
N PRO A 75 -4.90 9.73 7.04
CA PRO A 75 -6.02 9.52 7.97
C PRO A 75 -7.09 10.61 7.87
N LEU A 76 -6.71 11.84 7.53
CA LEU A 76 -7.67 12.94 7.31
C LEU A 76 -8.56 12.62 6.10
N LEU A 77 -7.96 12.15 5.00
CA LEU A 77 -8.70 11.74 3.81
C LEU A 77 -9.61 10.54 4.09
N GLY A 78 -9.12 9.54 4.82
CA GLY A 78 -9.92 8.40 5.24
C GLY A 78 -11.14 8.82 6.07
N LEU A 79 -10.94 9.73 7.03
CA LEU A 79 -12.01 10.25 7.87
C LEU A 79 -13.05 11.05 7.08
N LEU A 80 -12.62 11.84 6.10
CA LEU A 80 -13.51 12.55 5.17
C LEU A 80 -14.34 11.56 4.34
N VAL A 81 -13.72 10.52 3.79
CA VAL A 81 -14.42 9.48 3.03
C VAL A 81 -15.44 8.75 3.91
N GLU A 82 -15.09 8.39 5.14
CA GLU A 82 -16.02 7.79 6.09
C GLU A 82 -17.21 8.71 6.39
N ALA A 83 -16.95 9.99 6.66
CA ALA A 83 -17.98 10.99 6.94
C ALA A 83 -18.93 11.19 5.75
N SER A 84 -18.42 11.17 4.52
CA SER A 84 -19.20 11.39 3.31
C SER A 84 -20.00 10.16 2.87
N PHE A 85 -19.40 8.97 2.87
CA PHE A 85 -19.98 7.77 2.28
C PHE A 85 -20.60 6.80 3.29
N ASN A 86 -20.15 6.80 4.54
CA ASN A 86 -20.57 5.80 5.51
C ASN A 86 -20.77 6.40 6.90
N ARG A 87 -21.72 7.35 7.00
CA ARG A 87 -22.06 8.07 8.25
C ARG A 87 -22.31 7.13 9.43
N ALA A 88 -22.83 5.93 9.20
CA ALA A 88 -23.06 4.93 10.24
C ALA A 88 -21.76 4.34 10.83
N LYS A 89 -20.66 4.33 10.06
CA LYS A 89 -19.33 3.88 10.51
C LYS A 89 -18.42 5.02 10.94
N PHE A 90 -18.84 6.28 10.76
CA PHE A 90 -18.07 7.44 11.19
C PHE A 90 -18.04 7.52 12.72
N ILE A 91 -16.88 7.18 13.29
CA ILE A 91 -16.64 7.26 14.73
C ILE A 91 -15.38 8.09 14.94
N ALA A 92 -15.54 9.28 15.52
CA ALA A 92 -14.46 10.18 15.85
C ALA A 92 -14.58 10.64 17.31
N SER A 93 -13.47 10.62 18.03
CA SER A 93 -13.34 11.15 19.39
C SER A 93 -12.59 12.49 19.36
N PRO A 94 -12.60 13.27 20.46
CA PRO A 94 -11.70 14.40 20.60
C PRO A 94 -10.21 14.03 20.42
N HIS A 95 -9.83 12.79 20.78
CA HIS A 95 -8.48 12.27 20.57
C HIS A 95 -8.19 12.05 19.07
N THR A 96 -9.19 11.63 18.29
CA THR A 96 -9.07 11.56 16.81
C THR A 96 -8.69 12.92 16.25
N PHE A 97 -9.41 13.98 16.60
CA PHE A 97 -9.11 15.34 16.12
C PHE A 97 -7.77 15.87 16.65
N GLY A 98 -7.45 15.62 17.92
CA GLY A 98 -6.15 15.99 18.50
C GLY A 98 -4.98 15.33 17.78
N SER A 99 -5.08 14.03 17.46
CA SER A 99 -4.05 13.31 16.71
C SER A 99 -3.88 13.85 15.28
N LEU A 100 -4.98 14.21 14.60
CA LEU A 100 -4.93 14.87 13.29
C LEU A 100 -4.26 16.23 13.38
N GLY A 101 -4.52 17.01 14.44
CA GLY A 101 -3.83 18.27 14.69
C GLY A 101 -2.31 18.09 14.80
N VAL A 102 -1.86 17.11 15.59
CA VAL A 102 -0.42 16.79 15.73
C VAL A 102 0.19 16.38 14.39
N ILE A 103 -0.51 15.56 13.60
CA ILE A 103 -0.08 15.18 12.25
C ILE A 103 0.11 16.43 11.38
N MET A 104 -0.89 17.30 11.32
CA MET A 104 -0.86 18.50 10.49
C MET A 104 0.28 19.45 10.90
N THR A 105 0.46 19.67 12.21
CA THR A 105 1.59 20.47 12.73
C THR A 105 2.92 19.86 12.32
N GLY A 106 3.10 18.55 12.44
CA GLY A 106 4.34 17.87 12.05
C GLY A 106 4.64 17.98 10.56
N VAL A 107 3.64 17.77 9.71
CA VAL A 107 3.78 17.88 8.25
C VAL A 107 4.10 19.32 7.82
N VAL A 108 3.43 20.31 8.39
CA VAL A 108 3.72 21.73 8.12
C VAL A 108 5.13 22.10 8.58
N LEU A 109 5.53 21.67 9.78
CA LEU A 109 6.87 21.93 10.30
C LEU A 109 7.95 21.30 9.41
N TYR A 110 7.74 20.05 8.97
CA TYR A 110 8.63 19.43 8.00
C TYR A 110 8.69 20.22 6.69
N ALA A 111 7.54 20.57 6.11
CA ALA A 111 7.48 21.26 4.82
C ALA A 111 8.13 22.66 4.84
N VAL A 112 8.02 23.39 5.95
CA VAL A 112 8.61 24.73 6.11
C VAL A 112 10.12 24.67 6.29
N PHE A 113 10.61 23.72 7.08
CA PHE A 113 12.02 23.68 7.45
C PHE A 113 12.87 22.78 6.55
N GLN A 114 12.30 21.83 5.83
CA GLN A 114 13.06 20.97 4.93
C GLN A 114 13.58 21.78 3.72
N LYS A 115 14.85 22.22 3.78
CA LYS A 115 15.53 22.87 2.65
C LYS A 115 16.17 21.82 1.76
N GLY A 116 15.77 21.78 0.50
CA GLY A 116 16.35 20.89 -0.52
C GLY A 116 15.29 20.37 -1.48
N ILE A 117 15.75 20.02 -2.68
CA ILE A 117 14.99 19.44 -3.80
C ILE A 117 14.13 18.29 -3.27
N GLY A 118 12.83 18.51 -3.11
CA GLY A 118 11.97 17.51 -2.44
C GLY A 118 10.51 17.90 -2.27
N ALA A 119 10.18 19.19 -2.39
CA ALA A 119 8.81 19.68 -2.24
C ALA A 119 8.43 20.64 -3.39
N GLU A 120 8.72 20.26 -4.64
CA GLU A 120 8.16 21.00 -5.76
C GLU A 120 6.63 20.94 -5.71
N VAL A 121 5.96 22.05 -6.00
CA VAL A 121 4.48 22.16 -5.95
C VAL A 121 3.83 21.04 -6.76
N LEU A 122 4.39 20.72 -7.93
CA LEU A 122 3.92 19.65 -8.78
C LEU A 122 4.02 18.27 -8.10
N GLY A 123 5.14 18.00 -7.43
CA GLY A 123 5.33 16.80 -6.62
C GLY A 123 4.28 16.68 -5.52
N ILE A 124 4.00 17.78 -4.80
CA ILE A 124 2.97 17.82 -3.75
C ILE A 124 1.58 17.50 -4.32
N VAL A 125 1.22 18.10 -5.47
CA VAL A 125 -0.06 17.82 -6.13
C VAL A 125 -0.18 16.34 -6.48
N PHE A 126 0.85 15.74 -7.08
CA PHE A 126 0.83 14.31 -7.41
C PHE A 126 0.85 13.41 -6.17
N MET A 127 1.50 13.83 -5.07
CA MET A 127 1.43 13.11 -3.79
C MET A 127 0.02 13.11 -3.21
N LEU A 128 -0.66 14.26 -3.21
CA LEU A 128 -2.04 14.36 -2.73
C LEU A 128 -3.00 13.53 -3.60
N ALA A 129 -2.86 13.60 -4.93
CA ALA A 129 -3.61 12.76 -5.85
C ALA A 129 -3.35 11.28 -5.60
N ASN A 130 -2.07 10.89 -5.45
CA ASN A 130 -1.69 9.53 -5.10
C ASN A 130 -2.31 9.08 -3.78
N MET A 131 -2.32 9.93 -2.75
CA MET A 131 -2.90 9.60 -1.44
C MET A 131 -4.39 9.34 -1.54
N PHE A 132 -5.11 10.14 -2.32
CA PHE A 132 -6.53 9.93 -2.56
C PHE A 132 -6.78 8.58 -3.27
N ILE A 133 -6.07 8.32 -4.36
CA ILE A 133 -6.18 7.07 -5.12
C ILE A 133 -5.79 5.87 -4.25
N ALA A 134 -4.67 5.95 -3.53
CA ALA A 134 -4.20 4.89 -2.64
C ALA A 134 -5.17 4.61 -1.49
N THR A 135 -5.79 5.64 -0.91
CA THR A 135 -6.80 5.47 0.13
C THR A 135 -8.03 4.77 -0.44
N GLY A 136 -8.50 5.20 -1.62
CA GLY A 136 -9.60 4.54 -2.32
C GLY A 136 -9.30 3.08 -2.66
N GLU A 137 -8.10 2.80 -3.17
CA GLU A 137 -7.62 1.45 -3.47
C GLU A 137 -7.68 0.56 -2.23
N ARG A 138 -7.13 1.02 -1.11
CA ARG A 138 -7.11 0.25 0.14
C ARG A 138 -8.48 0.02 0.72
N LEU A 139 -9.37 1.02 0.67
CA LEU A 139 -10.74 0.87 1.15
C LEU A 139 -11.54 -0.11 0.29
N ALA A 140 -11.46 0.01 -1.04
CA ALA A 140 -12.13 -0.91 -1.97
C ALA A 140 -11.57 -2.33 -1.85
N GLN A 141 -10.25 -2.46 -1.74
CA GLN A 141 -9.58 -3.73 -1.48
C GLN A 141 -10.08 -4.36 -0.18
N ARG A 142 -10.08 -3.62 0.93
CA ARG A 142 -10.54 -4.14 2.23
C ARG A 142 -12.01 -4.54 2.19
N TYR A 143 -12.86 -3.76 1.53
CA TYR A 143 -14.28 -4.08 1.36
C TYR A 143 -14.45 -5.42 0.63
N LEU A 144 -13.79 -5.61 -0.51
CA LEU A 144 -13.88 -6.84 -1.31
C LEU A 144 -13.11 -8.04 -0.74
N MET A 145 -12.34 -7.86 0.33
CA MET A 145 -11.64 -8.95 1.02
C MET A 145 -12.28 -9.34 2.34
N ALA A 146 -12.90 -8.40 3.06
CA ALA A 146 -13.40 -8.61 4.42
C ALA A 146 -14.92 -8.46 4.56
N GLU A 147 -15.56 -7.54 3.83
CA GLU A 147 -17.01 -7.28 3.99
C GLU A 147 -17.85 -7.99 2.93
N ASN A 148 -17.36 -7.99 1.69
CA ASN A 148 -18.03 -8.62 0.55
C ASN A 148 -17.00 -9.43 -0.26
N PRO A 149 -16.51 -10.55 0.30
CA PRO A 149 -15.33 -11.25 -0.19
C PRO A 149 -15.49 -11.78 -1.62
N VAL A 150 -14.46 -11.57 -2.44
CA VAL A 150 -14.32 -12.23 -3.75
C VAL A 150 -13.65 -13.60 -3.59
N ASP A 151 -14.07 -14.58 -4.38
CA ASP A 151 -13.52 -15.94 -4.35
C ASP A 151 -12.24 -16.09 -5.20
N ILE A 152 -11.26 -15.24 -4.91
CA ILE A 152 -9.96 -15.21 -5.58
C ILE A 152 -8.87 -15.52 -4.55
N SER A 153 -7.95 -16.44 -4.88
CA SER A 153 -6.78 -16.75 -4.06
C SER A 153 -5.83 -15.55 -3.91
N ASP A 154 -4.98 -15.51 -2.88
CA ASP A 154 -4.02 -14.40 -2.69
C ASP A 154 -3.07 -14.25 -3.90
N THR A 155 -2.58 -15.39 -4.41
CA THR A 155 -1.76 -15.46 -5.62
C THR A 155 -2.55 -15.09 -6.87
N GLY A 156 -3.86 -15.36 -6.90
CA GLY A 156 -4.77 -14.90 -7.94
C GLY A 156 -4.97 -13.39 -7.94
N LEU A 157 -5.14 -12.76 -6.77
CA LEU A 157 -5.22 -11.31 -6.64
C LEU A 157 -3.91 -10.64 -7.07
N MET A 158 -2.77 -11.23 -6.67
CA MET A 158 -1.44 -10.81 -7.11
C MET A 158 -1.28 -10.92 -8.63
N LEU A 159 -1.67 -12.05 -9.24
CA LEU A 159 -1.66 -12.21 -10.69
C LEU A 159 -2.54 -11.17 -11.37
N TYR A 160 -3.77 -11.00 -10.89
CA TYR A 160 -4.75 -10.13 -11.51
C TYR A 160 -4.34 -8.65 -11.47
N ASN A 161 -3.90 -8.14 -10.31
CA ASN A 161 -3.42 -6.75 -10.20
C ASN A 161 -2.20 -6.49 -11.08
N ASN A 162 -1.23 -7.42 -11.12
CA ASN A 162 -0.03 -7.25 -11.94
C ASN A 162 -0.31 -7.43 -13.44
N ALA A 163 -1.29 -8.25 -13.82
CA ALA A 163 -1.73 -8.39 -15.21
C ALA A 163 -2.45 -7.14 -15.72
N VAL A 164 -3.37 -6.57 -14.92
CA VAL A 164 -4.02 -5.29 -15.26
C VAL A 164 -2.99 -4.17 -15.30
N CYS A 165 -2.06 -4.11 -14.33
CA CYS A 165 -0.91 -3.22 -14.38
C CYS A 165 -0.17 -3.30 -15.71
N MET A 166 0.29 -4.50 -16.09
CA MET A 166 0.98 -4.74 -17.35
C MET A 166 0.18 -4.28 -18.57
N ALA A 167 -1.13 -4.53 -18.60
CA ALA A 167 -1.99 -4.14 -19.71
C ALA A 167 -2.11 -2.61 -19.87
N PHE A 168 -2.09 -1.86 -18.76
CA PHE A 168 -2.18 -0.40 -18.80
C PHE A 168 -0.83 0.30 -19.01
N MET A 169 0.30 -0.35 -18.73
CA MET A 169 1.63 0.29 -18.84
C MET A 169 1.94 0.88 -20.23
N PRO A 170 1.64 0.21 -21.37
CA PRO A 170 1.86 0.80 -22.69
C PRO A 170 1.15 2.14 -22.90
N LEU A 171 -0.09 2.27 -22.40
CA LEU A 171 -0.88 3.49 -22.49
C LEU A 171 -0.29 4.60 -21.61
N LEU A 172 0.15 4.27 -20.40
CA LEU A 172 0.81 5.22 -19.52
C LEU A 172 2.15 5.68 -20.11
N MET A 173 2.97 4.77 -20.63
CA MET A 173 4.21 5.10 -21.33
C MET A 173 3.98 6.04 -22.52
N MET A 174 2.85 5.92 -23.21
CA MET A 174 2.44 6.87 -24.26
C MET A 174 2.10 8.24 -23.68
N GLY A 175 1.33 8.29 -22.60
CA GLY A 175 0.99 9.56 -21.92
C GLY A 175 2.20 10.31 -21.38
N PHE A 176 3.24 9.60 -20.94
CA PHE A 176 4.49 10.18 -20.44
C PHE A 176 5.61 10.27 -21.49
N ASN A 177 5.32 9.96 -22.76
CA ASN A 177 6.29 9.96 -23.87
C ASN A 177 7.56 9.12 -23.59
N GLU A 178 7.42 8.02 -22.84
CA GLU A 178 8.53 7.09 -22.55
C GLU A 178 8.92 6.27 -23.78
N TRP A 179 7.98 6.02 -24.71
CA TRP A 179 8.26 5.35 -25.98
C TRP A 179 9.30 6.09 -26.83
N GLY A 180 9.28 7.43 -26.82
CA GLY A 180 10.29 8.24 -27.49
C GLY A 180 11.64 8.26 -26.78
N SER A 181 11.70 7.80 -25.53
CA SER A 181 12.88 7.87 -24.66
C SER A 181 13.48 6.48 -24.36
N LEU A 182 13.12 5.45 -25.14
CA LEU A 182 13.61 4.08 -24.94
C LEU A 182 15.13 3.93 -25.02
N SER A 183 15.84 4.88 -25.64
CA SER A 183 17.31 4.92 -25.62
C SER A 183 17.88 5.02 -24.20
N ASN A 184 17.12 5.53 -23.22
CA ASN A 184 17.49 5.55 -21.80
C ASN A 184 17.66 4.14 -21.22
N PHE A 185 17.15 3.10 -21.87
CA PHE A 185 17.37 1.72 -21.46
C PHE A 185 18.85 1.31 -21.64
N ASN A 186 19.52 1.84 -22.67
CA ASN A 186 20.91 1.52 -22.99
C ASN A 186 21.90 2.23 -22.05
N SER A 187 21.47 3.23 -21.29
CA SER A 187 22.32 3.95 -20.34
C SER A 187 22.31 3.34 -18.93
N VAL A 188 21.56 2.25 -18.72
CA VAL A 188 21.52 1.55 -17.43
C VAL A 188 22.84 0.82 -17.18
N THR A 189 23.54 1.20 -16.12
CA THR A 189 24.80 0.56 -15.71
C THR A 189 24.56 -0.86 -15.17
N PRO A 190 25.59 -1.74 -15.11
CA PRO A 190 25.45 -3.07 -14.49
C PRO A 190 24.94 -3.01 -13.04
N ALA A 191 25.41 -2.05 -12.25
CA ALA A 191 24.89 -1.81 -10.90
C ALA A 191 23.41 -1.36 -10.92
N GLY A 192 23.05 -0.52 -11.90
CA GLY A 192 21.66 -0.12 -12.16
C GLY A 192 20.74 -1.32 -12.40
N TRP A 193 21.18 -2.27 -13.22
CA TRP A 193 20.48 -3.54 -13.45
C TRP A 193 20.29 -4.34 -12.17
N GLY A 194 21.33 -4.43 -11.32
CA GLY A 194 21.23 -5.05 -10.00
C GLY A 194 20.12 -4.43 -9.14
N PHE A 195 20.03 -3.10 -9.09
CA PHE A 195 18.95 -2.42 -8.37
C PHE A 195 17.56 -2.64 -8.99
N ILE A 196 17.46 -2.76 -10.31
CA ILE A 196 16.19 -3.05 -10.99
C ILE A 196 15.71 -4.46 -10.64
N VAL A 197 16.57 -5.47 -10.76
CA VAL A 197 16.26 -6.86 -10.39
C VAL A 197 15.85 -6.94 -8.93
N TRP A 198 16.61 -6.31 -8.03
CA TRP A 198 16.28 -6.25 -6.61
C TRP A 198 14.90 -5.63 -6.37
N SER A 199 14.59 -4.53 -7.06
CA SER A 199 13.27 -3.89 -6.96
C SER A 199 12.12 -4.77 -7.46
N CYS A 200 12.36 -5.61 -8.47
CA CYS A 200 11.35 -6.55 -8.97
C CYS A 200 11.07 -7.66 -7.95
N LEU A 201 12.12 -8.21 -7.34
CA LEU A 201 11.98 -9.22 -6.28
C LEU A 201 11.22 -8.65 -5.08
N CYS A 202 11.62 -7.46 -4.61
CA CYS A 202 10.91 -6.76 -3.54
C CYS A 202 9.45 -6.47 -3.91
N GLY A 203 9.18 -6.02 -5.13
CA GLY A 203 7.83 -5.76 -5.62
C GLY A 203 6.94 -7.01 -5.63
N ALA A 204 7.48 -8.15 -6.05
CA ALA A 204 6.77 -9.44 -6.00
C ALA A 204 6.50 -9.88 -4.56
N CYS A 205 7.50 -9.78 -3.66
CA CYS A 205 7.34 -10.12 -2.24
C CYS A 205 6.30 -9.24 -1.56
N ILE A 206 6.32 -7.92 -1.79
CA ILE A 206 5.33 -6.99 -1.26
C ILE A 206 3.95 -7.32 -1.81
N SER A 207 3.80 -7.57 -3.11
CA SER A 207 2.51 -7.95 -3.70
C SER A 207 1.93 -9.20 -3.05
N TYR A 208 2.74 -10.25 -2.84
CA TYR A 208 2.27 -11.48 -2.20
C TYR A 208 1.92 -11.29 -0.72
N THR A 209 2.82 -10.66 0.04
CA THR A 209 2.65 -10.50 1.49
C THR A 209 1.53 -9.52 1.84
N ALA A 210 1.28 -8.49 1.03
CA ALA A 210 0.23 -7.51 1.30
C ALA A 210 -1.19 -8.10 1.29
N PHE A 211 -1.51 -9.02 0.37
CA PHE A 211 -2.83 -9.68 0.37
C PHE A 211 -2.98 -10.64 1.55
N ARG A 212 -1.93 -11.43 1.83
CA ARG A 212 -1.93 -12.37 2.95
C ARG A 212 -2.05 -11.68 4.29
N ALA A 213 -1.28 -10.61 4.49
CA ALA A 213 -1.37 -9.79 5.67
C ALA A 213 -2.80 -9.27 5.86
N GLN A 214 -3.41 -8.69 4.80
CA GLN A 214 -4.78 -8.17 4.89
C GLN A 214 -5.85 -9.21 5.22
N ARG A 215 -5.68 -10.48 4.79
CA ARG A 215 -6.59 -11.57 5.17
C ARG A 215 -6.37 -12.10 6.58
N ARG A 216 -5.12 -12.15 7.04
CA ARG A 216 -4.74 -12.88 8.27
C ARG A 216 -4.63 -12.01 9.50
N ILE A 217 -4.48 -10.70 9.35
CA ILE A 217 -4.33 -9.80 10.50
C ILE A 217 -5.54 -8.89 10.65
N SER A 218 -5.83 -8.54 11.90
CA SER A 218 -6.89 -7.61 12.23
C SER A 218 -6.62 -6.24 11.60
N ALA A 219 -7.68 -5.44 11.42
CA ALA A 219 -7.52 -4.07 10.93
C ALA A 219 -6.59 -3.22 11.83
N THR A 220 -6.60 -3.48 13.15
CA THR A 220 -5.74 -2.85 14.14
C THR A 220 -4.27 -3.20 13.91
N SER A 221 -3.97 -4.50 13.79
CA SER A 221 -2.61 -4.97 13.52
C SER A 221 -2.09 -4.44 12.18
N PHE A 222 -2.94 -4.39 11.15
CA PHE A 222 -2.57 -3.82 9.86
C PHE A 222 -2.20 -2.34 9.96
N LEU A 223 -2.96 -1.56 10.73
CA LEU A 223 -2.69 -0.14 10.95
C LEU A 223 -1.34 0.08 11.67
N VAL A 224 -1.02 -0.75 12.67
CA VAL A 224 0.27 -0.73 13.35
C VAL A 224 1.42 -1.05 12.38
N VAL A 225 1.30 -2.11 11.58
CA VAL A 225 2.32 -2.49 10.58
C VAL A 225 2.57 -1.37 9.58
N VAL A 226 1.51 -0.75 9.05
CA VAL A 226 1.62 0.37 8.10
C VAL A 226 2.32 1.56 8.74
N ASN A 227 2.03 1.88 10.00
CA ASN A 227 2.72 2.95 10.72
C ASN A 227 4.19 2.63 10.99
N MET A 228 4.51 1.43 11.48
CA MET A 228 5.90 1.01 11.71
C MET A 228 6.73 1.07 10.42
N ASN A 229 6.16 0.65 9.29
CA ASN A 229 6.83 0.74 8.00
C ASN A 229 7.25 2.18 7.66
N LYS A 230 6.43 3.18 8.00
CA LYS A 230 6.77 4.58 7.72
C LYS A 230 8.00 5.06 8.50
N PHE A 231 8.16 4.66 9.76
CA PHE A 231 9.38 4.97 10.54
C PHE A 231 10.62 4.37 9.88
N VAL A 232 10.53 3.10 9.46
CA VAL A 232 11.63 2.40 8.80
C VAL A 232 12.01 3.08 7.49
N VAL A 233 11.04 3.47 6.67
CA VAL A 233 11.29 4.12 5.37
C VAL A 233 11.94 5.50 5.55
N VAL A 234 11.49 6.30 6.52
CA VAL A 234 12.12 7.60 6.82
C VAL A 234 13.56 7.42 7.31
N ALA A 235 13.79 6.52 8.27
CA ALA A 235 15.13 6.24 8.78
C ALA A 235 16.06 5.76 7.66
N TYR A 236 15.54 4.89 6.77
CA TYR A 236 16.29 4.42 5.61
C TYR A 236 16.67 5.56 4.65
N GLY A 237 15.74 6.49 4.38
CA GLY A 237 16.01 7.65 3.54
C GLY A 237 17.13 8.54 4.08
N ILE A 238 17.13 8.80 5.39
CA ILE A 238 18.17 9.63 6.02
C ILE A 238 19.52 8.90 6.04
N VAL A 239 19.54 7.63 6.50
CA VAL A 239 20.79 6.90 6.75
C VAL A 239 21.44 6.40 5.46
N PHE A 240 20.66 5.85 4.53
CA PHE A 240 21.19 5.14 3.35
C PHE A 240 21.05 5.93 2.05
N LEU A 241 20.05 6.81 1.93
CA LEU A 241 19.86 7.64 0.72
C LEU A 241 20.49 9.03 0.84
N GLY A 242 21.06 9.37 2.01
CA GLY A 242 21.71 10.65 2.24
C GLY A 242 20.76 11.85 2.13
N GLU A 243 19.48 11.65 2.44
CA GLU A 243 18.52 12.76 2.41
C GLU A 243 18.94 13.84 3.40
N SER A 244 18.91 15.10 2.94
CA SER A 244 19.26 16.27 3.76
C SER A 244 18.46 16.26 5.06
N TYR A 245 19.16 16.27 6.19
CA TYR A 245 18.55 16.25 7.51
C TYR A 245 18.68 17.62 8.17
N GLN A 246 17.54 18.31 8.33
CA GLN A 246 17.47 19.47 9.22
C GLN A 246 16.83 19.07 10.54
N PRO A 247 17.42 19.44 11.70
CA PRO A 247 16.87 19.06 13.01
C PRO A 247 15.41 19.48 13.21
N LEU A 248 15.03 20.69 12.77
CA LEU A 248 13.64 21.15 12.87
C LEU A 248 12.69 20.37 11.94
N ALA A 249 13.13 20.01 10.74
CA ALA A 249 12.36 19.12 9.87
C ALA A 249 12.22 17.73 10.51
N GLY A 250 13.27 17.23 11.16
CA GLY A 250 13.24 15.98 11.94
C GLY A 250 12.22 16.01 13.09
N VAL A 251 12.09 17.13 13.79
CA VAL A 251 11.02 17.33 14.79
C VAL A 251 9.64 17.26 14.12
N GLY A 252 9.48 17.89 12.96
CA GLY A 252 8.24 17.81 12.17
C GLY A 252 7.89 16.39 11.77
N THR A 253 8.86 15.64 11.27
CA THR A 253 8.71 14.21 10.94
C THR A 253 8.33 13.39 12.17
N ALA A 254 8.99 13.59 13.31
CA ALA A 254 8.69 12.89 14.55
C ALA A 254 7.26 13.18 15.04
N LEU A 255 6.83 14.44 15.02
CA LEU A 255 5.47 14.84 15.36
C LEU A 255 4.44 14.17 14.42
N ALA A 256 4.68 14.18 13.11
CA ALA A 256 3.77 13.57 12.14
C ALA A 256 3.64 12.05 12.37
N LEU A 257 4.76 11.38 12.65
CA LEU A 257 4.81 9.95 12.94
C LEU A 257 4.12 9.58 14.27
N LEU A 258 4.40 10.34 15.33
CA LEU A 258 3.77 10.14 16.65
C LEU A 258 2.27 10.45 16.60
N GLY A 259 1.86 11.50 15.89
CA GLY A 259 0.46 11.80 15.63
C GLY A 259 -0.24 10.67 14.87
N GLY A 260 0.42 10.10 13.86
CA GLY A 260 -0.07 8.92 13.14
C GLY A 260 -0.24 7.69 14.04
N ALA A 261 0.73 7.43 14.93
CA ALA A 261 0.65 6.36 15.92
C ALA A 261 -0.50 6.60 16.91
N TYR A 262 -0.66 7.82 17.38
CA TYR A 262 -1.74 8.22 18.29
C TYR A 262 -3.12 8.08 17.65
N TYR A 263 -3.28 8.53 16.41
CA TYR A 263 -4.50 8.32 15.62
C TYR A 263 -4.85 6.83 15.53
N SER A 264 -3.83 6.00 15.28
CA SER A 264 -4.01 4.57 15.10
C SER A 264 -4.42 3.86 16.38
N TRP A 265 -3.83 4.27 17.50
CA TRP A 265 -4.22 3.82 18.83
C TRP A 265 -5.67 4.21 19.16
N ASP A 266 -6.06 5.47 18.94
CA ASP A 266 -7.42 5.95 19.22
C ASP A 266 -8.46 5.21 18.35
N ARG A 267 -8.21 5.06 17.05
CA ARG A 267 -9.10 4.30 16.15
C ARG A 267 -9.25 2.85 16.55
N SER A 268 -8.19 2.23 17.04
CA SER A 268 -8.22 0.85 17.53
C SER A 268 -9.09 0.74 18.80
N ASN A 269 -8.94 1.70 19.73
CA ASN A 269 -9.75 1.76 20.94
C ASN A 269 -11.22 2.04 20.65
N LEU A 270 -11.52 2.98 19.75
CA LEU A 270 -12.91 3.28 19.34
C LEU A 270 -13.57 2.07 18.70
N LYS A 271 -12.85 1.34 17.85
CA LYS A 271 -13.35 0.11 17.26
C LYS A 271 -13.64 -0.95 18.33
N ASN A 272 -12.74 -1.13 19.30
CA ASN A 272 -12.92 -2.11 20.37
C ASN A 272 -14.08 -1.74 21.30
N ARG A 273 -14.27 -0.46 21.63
CA ARG A 273 -15.40 0.01 22.46
C ARG A 273 -16.76 -0.17 21.79
N ASN A 274 -16.80 -0.12 20.46
CA ASN A 274 -18.03 -0.23 19.68
C ASN A 274 -18.27 -1.64 19.10
N LYS A 275 -17.48 -2.66 19.50
CA LYS A 275 -17.72 -4.05 19.09
C LYS A 275 -18.98 -4.60 19.79
N PRO A 276 -19.88 -5.28 19.06
CA PRO A 276 -20.95 -6.06 19.67
C PRO A 276 -20.37 -7.15 20.60
N PRO A 277 -20.99 -7.46 21.75
CA PRO A 277 -20.48 -8.43 22.72
C PRO A 277 -20.17 -9.81 22.11
N VAL A 278 -21.04 -10.28 21.21
CA VAL A 278 -20.93 -11.57 20.52
C VAL A 278 -19.65 -11.68 19.67
N ILE A 279 -19.21 -10.58 19.05
CA ILE A 279 -18.00 -10.56 18.21
C ILE A 279 -16.75 -10.48 19.09
N ALA A 280 -16.83 -9.79 20.23
CA ALA A 280 -15.72 -9.69 21.19
C ALA A 280 -15.40 -11.06 21.82
N GLU A 281 -16.40 -11.86 22.14
CA GLU A 281 -16.23 -13.22 22.67
C GLU A 281 -15.64 -14.20 21.63
N ALA A 282 -16.09 -14.10 20.36
CA ALA A 282 -15.56 -14.94 19.28
C ALA A 282 -14.07 -14.65 18.97
N GLU A 283 -13.68 -13.37 18.88
CA GLU A 283 -12.28 -12.99 18.65
C GLU A 283 -11.38 -13.35 19.83
N ALA A 284 -11.84 -13.22 21.08
CA ALA A 284 -11.09 -13.67 22.25
C ALA A 284 -10.84 -15.19 22.25
N THR A 285 -11.70 -15.94 21.58
CA THR A 285 -11.54 -17.39 21.40
C THR A 285 -10.54 -17.71 20.27
N GLU A 286 -10.55 -16.95 19.17
CA GLU A 286 -9.59 -17.09 18.06
C GLU A 286 -8.18 -16.61 18.42
N GLU A 287 -8.02 -15.56 19.22
CA GLU A 287 -6.70 -15.05 19.63
C GLU A 287 -5.94 -16.06 20.52
N ASN A 288 -6.65 -17.02 21.11
CA ASN A 288 -6.10 -18.11 21.91
C ASN A 288 -5.82 -19.40 21.09
N GLU A 289 -6.19 -19.48 19.81
CA GLU A 289 -5.79 -20.59 18.95
C GLU A 289 -4.36 -20.40 18.40
N PRO A 290 -3.46 -21.38 18.55
CA PRO A 290 -2.10 -21.28 18.01
C PRO A 290 -2.11 -21.19 16.47
N PHE A 291 -1.37 -20.21 15.94
CA PHE A 291 -1.28 -19.81 14.51
C PHE A 291 -0.92 -20.91 13.47
N ILE A 292 -0.67 -22.16 13.88
CA ILE A 292 -0.04 -23.22 13.05
C ILE A 292 -0.96 -24.44 12.78
N SER A 293 -2.27 -24.41 13.04
CA SER A 293 -3.11 -25.60 12.76
C SER A 293 -4.38 -25.33 11.95
N LYS A 294 -4.25 -24.93 10.69
CA LYS A 294 -5.32 -25.14 9.68
C LYS A 294 -4.72 -25.51 8.32
N ASP A 295 -4.26 -26.76 8.21
CA ASP A 295 -4.28 -27.49 6.93
C ASP A 295 -5.52 -28.41 6.96
N PRO A 296 -6.48 -28.27 6.03
CA PRO A 296 -7.49 -29.29 5.85
C PRO A 296 -6.88 -30.40 5.00
N VAL A 297 -6.22 -31.37 5.63
CA VAL A 297 -6.07 -32.70 5.01
C VAL A 297 -7.46 -33.32 5.02
N ALA A 298 -8.14 -33.22 3.88
CA ALA A 298 -9.36 -33.94 3.60
C ALA A 298 -9.12 -35.44 3.83
N LYS A 299 -9.62 -35.97 4.95
CA LYS A 299 -9.79 -37.42 5.11
C LYS A 299 -10.99 -37.81 4.25
N ALA A 300 -10.70 -38.40 3.10
CA ALA A 300 -11.71 -39.12 2.32
C ALA A 300 -12.17 -40.33 3.15
N GLU A 301 -13.46 -40.38 3.49
CA GLU A 301 -14.10 -41.61 3.92
C GLU A 301 -14.27 -42.54 2.70
N PRO A 302 -13.95 -43.85 2.81
CA PRO A 302 -14.24 -44.78 1.74
C PRO A 302 -15.73 -45.11 1.73
N VAL A 303 -16.39 -44.76 0.63
CA VAL A 303 -17.72 -45.27 0.27
C VAL A 303 -17.63 -46.79 0.15
N LYS A 304 -18.36 -47.52 1.01
CA LYS A 304 -18.57 -48.96 0.84
C LYS A 304 -19.60 -49.18 -0.26
N SER A 305 -19.18 -49.79 -1.36
CA SER A 305 -20.08 -50.37 -2.38
C SER A 305 -20.73 -51.64 -1.84
N THR A 306 -22.05 -51.72 -1.93
CA THR A 306 -22.79 -53.00 -2.09
C THR A 306 -22.74 -53.44 -3.54
#